data_AF-A0AAF0M9E4-F1
#
_entry.id   AF-A0AAF0M9E4-F1
#
_cell.length_a   1.000
_cell.length_b   1.000
_cell.length_c   1.000
_cell.angle_alpha   90.00
_cell.angle_beta   90.00
_cell.angle_gamma   90.00
#
_symmetry.space_group_name_H-M   'P 1'
#
loop_
_entity.id
_entity.type
_entity.pdbx_description
1 polymer ?
#
loop_
_entity_poly.entity_id
_entity_poly.type
_entity_poly.pdbx_seq_one_letter_code
_entity_poly.pdbx_strand_id
1 'polypeptide(L)' 'MRSHTSLMQLRANPMEWRRRGLTPPDALQAMVEERLAQPGHAQPVGDPSYQDFFRA' A
#
# COMPACT_ATOMS: atom_id res chain seq x y z
N MET A 1 5.27 -15.46 13.07
CA MET A 1 5.41 -15.07 11.65
C MET A 1 4.08 -15.33 10.95
N ARG A 2 3.51 -14.36 10.21
CA ARG A 2 2.22 -14.59 9.49
C ARG A 2 2.49 -15.30 8.17
N SER A 3 1.70 -16.32 7.84
CA SER A 3 1.82 -17.04 6.57
C SER A 3 1.13 -16.28 5.44
N HIS A 4 1.57 -16.49 4.20
CA HIS A 4 0.95 -15.91 3.01
C HIS A 4 -0.56 -16.22 2.93
N THR A 5 -0.94 -17.46 3.24
CA THR A 5 -2.34 -17.89 3.29
C THR A 5 -3.17 -17.11 4.31
N SER A 6 -2.61 -16.89 5.51
CA SER A 6 -3.31 -16.10 6.55
C SER A 6 -3.53 -14.64 6.15
N LEU A 7 -2.62 -14.08 5.33
CA LEU A 7 -2.75 -12.72 4.81
C LEU A 7 -3.78 -12.64 3.68
N MET A 8 -3.85 -13.66 2.81
CA MET A 8 -4.89 -13.74 1.77
C MET A 8 -6.30 -13.84 2.37
N GLN A 9 -6.46 -14.68 3.41
CA GLN A 9 -7.73 -14.79 4.13
C GLN A 9 -8.14 -13.49 4.80
N LEU A 10 -7.18 -12.77 5.41
CA LEU A 10 -7.44 -11.46 5.98
C LEU A 10 -7.88 -10.47 4.89
N ARG A 11 -7.14 -10.37 3.78
CA ARG A 11 -7.48 -9.49 2.64
C ARG A 11 -8.87 -9.75 2.06
N ALA A 12 -9.34 -11.00 2.06
CA ALA A 12 -10.62 -11.36 1.47
C ALA A 12 -11.85 -10.84 2.24
N ASN A 13 -11.73 -10.47 3.53
CA ASN A 13 -12.87 -10.07 4.35
C ASN A 13 -12.66 -8.73 5.07
N PRO A 14 -13.20 -7.61 4.53
CA PRO A 14 -13.13 -6.28 5.16
C PRO A 14 -13.62 -6.21 6.61
N MET A 15 -14.59 -7.04 7.02
CA MET A 15 -15.07 -7.07 8.41
C MET A 15 -14.00 -7.58 9.39
N GLU A 16 -13.17 -8.53 8.95
CA GLU A 16 -12.07 -9.05 9.78
C GLU A 16 -10.97 -8.01 10.02
N TRP A 17 -10.81 -7.05 9.10
CA TRP A 17 -9.91 -5.91 9.31
C TRP A 17 -10.45 -5.02 10.41
N ARG A 18 -11.71 -4.59 10.30
CA ARG A 18 -12.35 -3.72 11.29
C ARG A 18 -12.37 -4.36 12.68
N ARG A 19 -12.70 -5.65 12.78
CA ARG A 19 -12.69 -6.41 14.04
C ARG A 19 -11.33 -6.40 14.73
N ARG A 20 -10.24 -6.33 13.95
CA ARG A 20 -8.86 -6.32 14.45
C ARG A 20 -8.30 -4.90 14.60
N GLY A 21 -9.12 -3.86 14.45
CA GLY A 21 -8.69 -2.46 14.49
C GLY A 21 -7.85 -2.04 13.29
N LEU A 22 -7.91 -2.77 12.17
CA LEU A 22 -7.21 -2.46 10.94
C LEU A 22 -8.13 -1.76 9.93
N THR A 23 -7.56 -0.85 9.13
CA THR A 23 -8.27 -0.18 8.04
C THR A 23 -8.46 -1.13 6.85
N PRO A 24 -9.70 -1.38 6.39
CA PRO A 24 -9.96 -2.24 5.24
C PRO A 24 -9.24 -1.82 3.94
N PRO A 25 -9.02 -2.74 2.99
CA PRO A 25 -8.29 -2.47 1.75
C PRO A 25 -8.87 -1.34 0.89
N ASP A 26 -10.20 -1.24 0.78
CA ASP A 26 -10.93 -0.22 0.04
C ASP A 26 -10.72 1.17 0.64
N ALA A 27 -10.82 1.29 1.96
CA ALA A 27 -10.56 2.54 2.66
C ALA A 27 -9.08 2.96 2.55
N LEU A 28 -8.14 2.00 2.64
CA LEU A 28 -6.72 2.26 2.40
C LEU A 28 -6.48 2.75 0.97
N GLN A 29 -7.14 2.16 -0.02
CA GLN A 29 -6.99 2.56 -1.41
C GLN A 29 -7.50 3.98 -1.63
N ALA A 30 -8.67 4.33 -1.10
CA ALA A 30 -9.19 5.70 -1.16
C ALA A 30 -8.23 6.72 -0.53
N MET A 31 -7.64 6.40 0.62
CA MET A 31 -6.64 7.26 1.27
C MET A 31 -5.37 7.43 0.43
N VAL A 32 -4.92 6.38 -0.26
CA VAL A 32 -3.76 6.43 -1.16
C VAL A 32 -4.08 7.28 -2.38
N GLU A 33 -5.23 7.07 -3.00
CA GLU A 33 -5.67 7.82 -4.17
C GLU A 33 -5.83 9.31 -3.86
N GLU A 34 -6.46 9.65 -2.73
CA GLU A 34 -6.58 11.02 -2.24
C GLU A 34 -5.21 11.66 -2.02
N ARG A 35 -4.27 10.92 -1.40
CA ARG A 35 -2.90 11.40 -1.21
C ARG A 35 -2.24 11.66 -2.56
N LEU A 36 -2.27 10.71 -3.48
CA LEU A 36 -1.62 10.84 -4.78
C LEU A 36 -2.24 11.93 -5.67
N ALA A 37 -3.52 12.27 -5.46
CA ALA A 37 -4.19 13.38 -6.14
C ALA A 37 -3.70 14.76 -5.68
N GLN A 38 -2.95 14.87 -4.57
CA GLN A 38 -2.42 16.15 -4.10
C GLN A 38 -1.30 16.66 -5.01
N PRO A 39 -1.25 17.99 -5.28
CA PRO A 39 -0.18 18.59 -6.08
C PRO A 39 1.18 18.35 -5.43
N GLY A 40 2.18 17.92 -6.22
CA GLY A 40 3.50 17.51 -5.75
C GLY A 40 3.71 16.00 -5.61
N HIS A 41 2.66 15.18 -5.79
CA HIS A 41 2.77 13.72 -5.88
C HIS A 41 2.62 13.17 -7.32
N ALA A 42 2.29 14.03 -8.28
CA ALA A 42 2.35 13.73 -9.70
C ALA A 42 3.82 13.64 -10.16
N GLN A 43 4.37 12.42 -10.14
CA GLN A 43 5.64 11.98 -10.74
C GLN A 43 6.90 12.80 -10.39
N PRO A 44 7.86 12.24 -9.63
CA PRO A 44 9.24 12.70 -9.72
C PRO A 44 9.76 12.40 -11.14
N VAL A 45 10.34 13.41 -11.77
CA VAL A 45 11.09 13.29 -13.01
C VAL A 45 12.30 12.40 -12.73
N GLY A 46 12.22 11.13 -13.09
CA GLY A 46 13.33 10.17 -13.01
C GLY A 46 13.69 9.74 -11.59
N ASP A 47 12.84 8.94 -10.94
CA ASP A 47 13.27 8.23 -9.73
C ASP A 47 14.37 7.22 -10.10
N PRO A 48 15.55 7.26 -9.44
CA PRO A 48 16.56 6.25 -9.62
C PRO A 48 15.97 4.89 -9.24
N SER A 49 16.20 3.91 -10.10
CA SER A 49 15.82 2.54 -9.81
C SER A 49 16.63 2.04 -8.61
N TYR A 50 16.09 1.04 -7.91
CA TYR A 50 16.82 0.38 -6.83
C TYR A 50 18.22 -0.12 -7.26
N GLN A 51 18.40 -0.41 -8.55
CA GLN A 51 19.67 -0.86 -9.12
C GLN A 51 20.71 0.26 -9.23
N ASP A 52 20.28 1.52 -9.33
CA ASP A 52 21.18 2.68 -9.47
C ASP A 52 21.95 2.97 -8.18
N PHE A 53 21.46 2.51 -7.02
CA PHE A 53 22.16 2.64 -5.74
C PHE A 53 23.42 1.77 -5.61
N PHE A 54 23.58 0.75 -6.47
CA PHE A 54 24.70 -0.20 -6.41
C PHE A 54 25.69 -0.06 -7.58
N ARG A 55 25.44 0.88 -8.49
CA ARG A 55 26.35 1.19 -9.58
C ARG A 55 27.18 2.42 -9.18
N ALA A 56 28.39 2.16 -8.66
CA ALA A 56 29.44 3.14 -8.37
C ALA A 56 30.33 3.36 -9.60
#